data_AF-A0A420HWX8-F1
#
_entry.id   AF-A0A420HWX8-F1
#
_cell.length_a   1.000
_cell.length_b   1.000
_cell.length_c   1.000
_cell.angle_alpha   90.00
_cell.angle_beta   90.00
_cell.angle_gamma   90.00
#
_symmetry.space_group_name_H-M   'P 1'
#
loop_
_entity.id
_entity.type
_entity.pdbx_description
1 polymer ?
#
loop_
_entity_poly.entity_id
_entity_poly.type
_entity_poly.pdbx_seq_one_letter_code
_entity_poly.pdbx_strand_id
1 'polypeptide(L)'
;QPSPVCIEGWLPEFKSRYNLANHKKAGEAESAIVSDDTIVIMKAICQAFLAYSPADIYHMDDTGFQWRRLSDRGLSTTSLGKKLDNLRITAIL
;
A
#
# COMPACT_ATOMS: atom_id res chain seq x y z
N GLN A 1 6.58 21.54 -35.70
CA GLN A 1 5.89 20.23 -35.67
C GLN A 1 4.62 20.38 -34.86
N PRO A 2 3.47 19.84 -35.28
CA PRO A 2 2.28 19.85 -34.43
C PRO A 2 2.52 18.98 -33.20
N SER A 3 2.17 19.48 -32.01
CA SER A 3 2.22 18.69 -30.78
C SER A 3 1.20 17.55 -30.85
N PRO A 4 1.48 16.37 -30.29
CA PRO A 4 0.50 15.29 -30.25
C PRO A 4 -0.75 15.79 -29.52
N VAL A 5 -1.90 15.71 -30.19
CA VAL A 5 -3.19 15.99 -29.56
C VAL A 5 -3.51 14.80 -28.68
N CYS A 6 -3.43 14.97 -27.36
CA CYS A 6 -3.94 13.98 -26.42
C CYS A 6 -5.47 14.04 -26.50
N ILE A 7 -6.09 13.02 -27.08
CA ILE A 7 -7.55 12.95 -27.25
C ILE A 7 -8.14 12.75 -25.85
N GLU A 8 -8.64 13.80 -25.20
CA GLU A 8 -9.31 13.64 -23.90
C GLU A 8 -10.53 12.72 -24.08
N GLY A 9 -10.49 11.53 -23.48
CA GLY A 9 -11.61 10.56 -23.52
C GLY A 9 -11.33 9.18 -24.12
N TRP A 10 -10.16 8.94 -24.76
CA TRP A 10 -9.84 7.60 -25.28
C TRP A 10 -9.65 6.55 -24.16
N LEU A 11 -9.20 6.99 -22.98
CA LEU A 11 -8.80 6.12 -21.89
C LEU A 11 -10.00 5.38 -21.24
N PRO A 12 -11.15 6.02 -20.95
CA PRO A 12 -12.37 5.32 -20.54
C PRO A 12 -12.84 4.25 -21.52
N GLU A 13 -12.89 4.57 -22.82
CA GLU A 13 -13.33 3.63 -23.86
C GLU A 13 -12.38 2.44 -23.99
N PHE A 14 -11.07 2.71 -23.94
CA PHE A 14 -10.06 1.67 -23.93
C PHE A 14 -10.21 0.72 -22.74
N LYS A 15 -10.39 1.26 -21.53
CA LYS A 15 -10.61 0.46 -20.33
C LYS A 15 -11.85 -0.42 -20.45
N SER A 16 -12.96 0.15 -20.95
CA SER A 16 -14.21 -0.59 -21.16
C SER A 16 -14.05 -1.71 -22.19
N ARG A 17 -13.43 -1.42 -23.34
CA ARG A 17 -13.23 -2.40 -24.42
C ARG A 17 -12.42 -3.62 -23.98
N TYR A 18 -11.44 -3.43 -23.10
CA TYR A 18 -10.57 -4.49 -22.60
C TYR A 18 -10.93 -4.98 -21.20
N ASN A 19 -12.11 -4.60 -20.66
CA ASN A 19 -12.55 -4.95 -19.30
C ASN A 19 -11.50 -4.66 -18.21
N LEU A 20 -10.77 -3.55 -18.35
CA LEU A 20 -9.77 -3.11 -17.39
C LEU A 20 -10.47 -2.31 -16.29
N ALA A 21 -10.48 -2.86 -15.08
CA ALA A 21 -10.97 -2.17 -13.90
C ALA A 21 -9.80 -1.74 -13.00
N ASN A 22 -10.01 -0.64 -12.27
CA ASN A 22 -9.07 -0.21 -11.25
C ASN A 22 -9.31 -1.02 -9.98
N HIS A 23 -8.36 -1.86 -9.62
CA HIS A 23 -8.43 -2.68 -8.43
C HIS A 23 -7.51 -2.11 -7.35
N LYS A 24 -8.06 -1.93 -6.14
CA LYS A 24 -7.25 -1.74 -4.94
C LYS A 24 -6.65 -3.10 -4.59
N LYS A 25 -5.33 -3.19 -4.55
CA LYS A 25 -4.61 -4.37 -4.07
C LYS A 25 -4.52 -4.25 -2.56
N ALA A 26 -5.37 -4.98 -1.84
CA ALA A 26 -5.21 -5.14 -0.40
C ALA A 26 -4.19 -6.26 -0.15
N GLY A 27 -3.22 -6.03 0.75
CA GLY A 27 -2.50 -7.14 1.36
C GLY A 27 -3.44 -7.93 2.26
N GLU A 28 -3.04 -9.13 2.70
CA GLU A 28 -3.82 -10.01 3.60
C GLU A 28 -4.22 -9.34 4.94
N ALA A 29 -3.72 -8.13 5.22
CA ALA A 29 -4.03 -7.33 6.41
C ALA A 29 -5.52 -6.94 6.54
N GLU A 30 -6.33 -6.97 5.47
CA GLU A 30 -7.79 -6.74 5.59
C GLU A 30 -8.50 -7.86 6.39
N SER A 31 -7.84 -8.99 6.68
CA SER A 31 -8.40 -10.10 7.47
C SER A 31 -7.98 -10.11 8.95
N ALA A 32 -7.27 -9.08 9.42
CA ALA A 32 -6.88 -9.00 10.82
C ALA A 32 -8.10 -8.70 11.70
N ILE A 33 -8.49 -9.65 12.55
CA ILE A 33 -9.55 -9.45 13.56
C ILE A 33 -9.00 -8.47 14.60
N VAL A 34 -9.44 -7.22 14.55
CA VAL A 34 -9.12 -6.22 15.56
C VAL A 34 -10.04 -6.45 16.77
N SER A 35 -9.49 -7.02 17.83
CA SER A 35 -10.19 -7.16 19.11
C SER A 35 -10.23 -5.84 19.89
N ASP A 36 -11.14 -5.71 20.84
CA ASP A 36 -11.18 -4.54 21.75
C ASP A 36 -9.84 -4.35 22.49
N ASP A 37 -9.19 -5.45 22.88
CA ASP A 37 -7.86 -5.42 23.50
C ASP A 37 -6.81 -4.82 22.57
N THR A 38 -6.89 -5.12 21.26
CA THR A 38 -5.99 -4.55 20.25
C THR A 38 -6.15 -3.03 20.18
N ILE A 39 -7.39 -2.53 20.25
CA ILE A 39 -7.70 -1.10 20.24
C ILE A 39 -7.15 -0.42 21.50
N VAL A 40 -7.29 -1.04 22.66
CA VAL A 40 -6.76 -0.52 23.93
C VAL A 40 -5.24 -0.43 23.87
N ILE A 41 -4.57 -1.48 23.39
CA ILE A 41 -3.11 -1.50 23.23
C ILE A 41 -2.65 -0.43 22.25
N MET A 42 -3.31 -0.28 21.09
CA MET A 42 -2.97 0.77 20.11
C MET A 42 -3.11 2.17 20.71
N LYS A 43 -4.16 2.44 21.50
CA LYS A 43 -4.33 3.73 22.18
C LYS A 43 -3.20 3.99 23.18
N ALA A 44 -2.79 2.99 23.96
CA ALA A 44 -1.68 3.12 24.91
C ALA A 44 -0.36 3.42 24.20
N ILE A 45 -0.09 2.77 23.06
CA ILE A 45 1.09 3.03 22.23
C ILE A 45 1.07 4.46 21.69
N CYS A 46 -0.06 4.91 21.12
CA CYS A 46 -0.20 6.29 20.64
C CYS A 46 0.03 7.33 21.75
N GLN A 47 -0.46 7.06 22.96
CA GLN A 47 -0.23 7.93 24.12
C GLN A 47 1.25 7.96 24.54
N ALA A 48 1.94 6.82 24.50
CA ALA A 48 3.36 6.76 24.80
C ALA A 48 4.21 7.57 23.80
N PHE A 49 3.82 7.60 22.52
CA PHE A 49 4.51 8.41 21.51
C PHE A 49 4.43 9.92 21.75
N LEU A 50 3.39 10.41 22.43
CA LEU A 50 3.26 11.85 22.75
C LEU A 50 4.37 12.35 23.69
N ALA A 51 5.07 11.46 24.39
CA ALA A 51 6.19 11.81 25.26
C ALA A 51 7.49 12.09 24.49
N TYR A 52 7.54 11.79 23.19
CA TYR A 52 8.74 11.91 22.35
C TYR A 52 8.58 13.05 21.34
N SER A 53 9.68 13.72 21.00
CA SER A 53 9.69 14.65 19.88
C SER A 53 9.48 13.87 18.57
N PRO A 54 8.80 14.43 17.56
CA PRO A 54 8.69 13.78 16.25
C PRO A 54 10.05 13.41 15.63
N ALA A 55 11.12 14.14 15.95
CA ALA A 55 12.47 13.83 15.50
C ALA A 55 13.07 12.54 16.11
N ASP A 56 12.52 12.10 17.24
CA ASP A 56 12.95 10.91 17.98
C ASP A 56 12.08 9.68 17.67
N ILE A 57 11.04 9.85 16.85
CA ILE A 57 10.14 8.77 16.43
C ILE A 57 10.63 8.22 15.10
N TYR A 58 11.30 7.07 15.16
CA TYR A 58 11.80 6.37 13.97
C TYR A 58 10.83 5.27 13.54
N HIS A 59 10.45 5.29 12.26
CA HIS A 59 9.66 4.22 11.65
C HIS A 59 10.60 3.05 11.31
N MET A 60 10.56 1.99 12.12
CA MET A 60 11.44 0.82 11.94
C MET A 60 11.02 -0.07 10.76
N ASP A 61 9.76 0.02 10.33
CA ASP A 61 9.15 -0.80 9.29
C ASP A 61 9.44 -0.31 7.86
N ASP A 62 9.99 0.91 7.72
CA ASP A 62 10.45 1.46 6.45
C ASP A 62 11.78 0.78 6.08
N THR A 63 11.67 -0.51 5.75
CA THR A 63 12.73 -1.24 5.09
C THR A 63 13.12 -0.50 3.81
N GLY A 64 14.42 -0.35 3.53
CA GLY A 64 14.95 0.35 2.35
C GLY A 64 14.57 -0.25 0.97
N PHE A 65 13.55 -1.11 0.93
CA PHE A 65 12.98 -1.72 -0.26
C PHE A 65 11.83 -0.92 -0.87
N GLN A 66 11.83 0.42 -0.74
CA GLN A 66 10.83 1.28 -1.40
C GLN A 66 10.73 1.01 -2.91
N TRP A 67 11.83 0.61 -3.55
CA TRP A 67 11.88 0.21 -4.96
C TRP A 67 11.17 -1.13 -5.27
N ARG A 68 10.92 -1.98 -4.28
CA ARG A 68 10.11 -3.20 -4.40
C ARG A 68 8.66 -3.01 -3.95
N ARG A 69 8.31 -1.83 -3.41
CA ARG A 69 6.93 -1.55 -2.98
C ARG A 69 6.01 -1.60 -4.20
N LEU A 70 5.09 -2.56 -4.19
CA LEU A 70 4.09 -2.68 -5.25
C LEU A 70 3.11 -1.51 -5.17
N SER A 71 2.56 -1.12 -6.31
CA SER A 71 1.51 -0.12 -6.36
C SER A 71 0.25 -0.63 -5.65
N ASP A 72 -0.32 0.18 -4.76
CA ASP A 72 -1.57 -0.12 -4.03
C ASP A 72 -2.78 -0.27 -4.96
N ARG A 73 -2.66 0.25 -6.19
CA ARG A 73 -3.68 0.22 -7.23
C ARG A 73 -3.11 -0.27 -8.55
N GLY A 74 -3.93 -0.94 -9.35
CA GLY A 74 -3.56 -1.37 -10.68
C GLY A 74 -4.77 -1.55 -11.59
N LEU A 75 -4.56 -1.34 -12.88
CA LEU A 75 -5.53 -1.72 -13.91
C LEU A 75 -5.30 -3.19 -14.25
N SER A 76 -6.33 -4.00 -14.06
CA SER A 76 -6.27 -5.43 -14.38
C SER A 76 -7.64 -5.89 -14.87
N THR A 77 -7.64 -6.99 -15.62
CA THR A 77 -8.86 -7.73 -15.96
C THR A 77 -9.27 -8.70 -14.85
N THR A 78 -8.37 -8.98 -13.90
CA THR A 78 -8.60 -9.88 -12.77
C THR A 78 -8.04 -9.30 -11.46
N SER A 79 -8.69 -9.61 -10.34
CA SER A 79 -8.35 -9.05 -9.02
C SER A 79 -7.34 -9.90 -8.23
N LEU A 80 -6.47 -10.69 -8.88
CA LEU A 80 -5.53 -11.53 -8.14
C LEU A 80 -4.51 -10.67 -7.37
N GLY A 81 -4.70 -10.57 -6.07
CA GLY A 81 -3.66 -10.11 -5.15
C GLY A 81 -2.43 -11.00 -5.33
N LYS A 82 -1.27 -10.41 -5.60
CA LYS A 82 -0.02 -11.16 -5.59
C LYS A 82 0.47 -11.21 -4.15
N LYS A 83 0.67 -12.42 -3.63
CA LYS A 83 1.37 -12.63 -2.36
C LYS A 83 2.75 -11.99 -2.45
N LEU A 84 3.05 -11.08 -1.53
CA LEU A 84 4.36 -10.45 -1.42
C LEU A 84 5.41 -11.50 -1.05
N ASP A 85 6.60 -11.35 -1.63
CA ASP A 85 7.77 -12.14 -1.25
C ASP A 85 8.18 -11.75 0.17
N ASN A 86 8.10 -12.69 1.11
CA ASN A 86 8.42 -12.48 2.53
C ASN A 86 9.93 -12.55 2.75
N LEU A 87 10.70 -11.69 2.08
CA LEU A 87 12.12 -11.53 2.34
C LEU A 87 12.31 -10.92 3.73
N ARG A 88 12.57 -11.77 4.72
CA ARG A 88 12.97 -11.38 6.08
C ARG A 88 14.41 -10.89 6.05
N ILE A 89 14.64 -9.63 6.43
CA ILE A 89 15.98 -9.20 6.86
C ILE A 89 16.15 -9.66 8.31
N THR A 90 17.06 -10.59 8.55
CA THR A 90 17.55 -10.88 9.90
C THR A 90 18.72 -9.93 10.14
N ALA A 91 18.53 -8.90 10.97
CA ALA A 91 19.66 -8.14 11.50
C ALA A 91 20.30 -8.99 12.61
N ILE A 92 21.53 -9.45 12.40
CA ILE A 92 22.35 -10.01 13.47
C ILE A 92 23.01 -8.80 14.14
N LEU A 93 22.71 -8.61 15.43
CA LEU A 93 23.31 -7.58 16.27
C LEU A 93 24.74 -7.99 16.67
#